data_AF-A0A8D8FHN9-F1
#
_entry.id   AF-A0A8D8FHN9-F1
#
_cell.length_a   1.000
_cell.length_b   1.000
_cell.length_c   1.000
_cell.angle_alpha   90.00
_cell.angle_beta   90.00
_cell.angle_gamma   90.00
#
_symmetry.space_group_name_H-M   'P 1'
#
loop_
_entity.id
_entity.type
_entity.pdbx_description
1 polymer ?
#
loop_
_entity_poly.entity_id
_entity_poly.type
_entity_poly.pdbx_seq_one_letter_code
_entity_poly.pdbx_strand_id
1 'polypeptide(L)'
;MTTHSTASLLRNGLNGPAHHHKTRFFLVMMRLNLKFLLICLCFAVFLITFTLWTNCGGDLPFARGLVPKWSSHARYESGENPLELTEEIDCVINQEYTIGCRREGDEVYLPFSFLSKYFEVYGSLNTVDGAKRFDWAHSYGKVNAPKGGYDPKGIFMYFENYNVEMRDRVKCISAIEGVPISTQWESQGYFYATQIAQFGLSHYSKNLTEPEPRRKIVEDGDKEMAEWRVPKNSSLSRAFVREKESTVVHFSTGKQFDSAITLPMDHVLDLVLSVNLLLRPNSSFTVTLQNRETQKLYNVIYILADLMMSVQDDNIYYGIGQNSTSNWRRLTRDLFVDLQKGLPQYINTEKRRKMRRTELKVVEISFLGNGSFDNLTLATSEHISHFYDAAEWMIRHQDQSTGGWPIPVRRKLGPGFGELSRGWYSAMSQGHAISLLARAYFHSRGDKRYLKAALDGLKLFRIPSYQGGVLATFLGKYAWYEEYPTTPPSFVLNGFIYSLLGLYDLNSTAPANHSNEAAALFEQGMLSLKKMLLLFDTGSGTSYDLRHFTLGIAPNLARWDYHATHVNQLLLLATIDPDPIIAQTAERWKNYMLGKRAQHN
;
A
#
# COMPACT_ATOMS: atom_id res chain seq x y z
N MET A 1 12.35 -75.51 -3.40
CA MET A 1 12.01 -76.87 -3.89
C MET A 1 10.62 -76.82 -4.52
N THR A 2 10.57 -76.97 -5.85
CA THR A 2 9.57 -77.71 -6.65
C THR A 2 8.09 -77.74 -6.25
N THR A 3 7.29 -76.94 -6.97
CA THR A 3 6.13 -77.29 -7.85
C THR A 3 5.15 -78.43 -7.52
N HIS A 4 3.82 -78.12 -7.53
CA HIS A 4 2.78 -78.62 -8.48
C HIS A 4 1.35 -78.07 -8.12
N SER A 5 0.65 -77.37 -9.04
CA SER A 5 -0.51 -77.83 -9.87
C SER A 5 -1.89 -77.56 -9.19
N THR A 6 -2.99 -77.02 -9.78
CA THR A 6 -3.44 -76.83 -11.18
C THR A 6 -4.70 -75.92 -11.30
N ALA A 7 -4.80 -75.19 -12.43
CA ALA A 7 -5.95 -74.79 -13.28
C ALA A 7 -7.27 -74.19 -12.71
N SER A 8 -7.73 -73.02 -13.23
CA SER A 8 -8.43 -72.88 -14.54
C SER A 8 -9.11 -71.48 -14.75
N LEU A 9 -9.03 -70.99 -16.00
CA LEU A 9 -9.97 -70.11 -16.79
C LEU A 9 -10.30 -68.68 -16.25
N LEU A 10 -10.35 -67.57 -17.00
CA LEU A 10 -10.37 -67.26 -18.45
C LEU A 10 -10.07 -65.74 -18.68
N ARG A 11 -9.17 -65.47 -19.64
CA ARG A 11 -9.09 -64.37 -20.63
C ARG A 11 -9.25 -62.87 -20.23
N ASN A 12 -8.11 -62.17 -20.28
CA ASN A 12 -7.93 -60.83 -20.86
C ASN A 12 -6.99 -60.96 -22.09
N GLY A 13 -7.21 -60.20 -23.16
CA GLY A 13 -6.40 -60.26 -24.39
C GLY A 13 -6.00 -58.88 -24.91
N LEU A 14 -4.69 -58.62 -24.86
CA LEU A 14 -3.95 -57.47 -25.38
C LEU A 14 -3.46 -57.70 -26.84
N ASN A 15 -3.35 -56.60 -27.58
CA ASN A 15 -2.36 -56.20 -28.60
C ASN A 15 -1.64 -57.22 -29.55
N GLY A 16 -1.83 -56.99 -30.86
CA GLY A 16 -0.83 -56.94 -31.95
C GLY A 16 -0.38 -58.27 -32.62
N PRO A 17 0.38 -58.26 -33.75
CA PRO A 17 0.54 -57.26 -34.83
C PRO A 17 0.62 -57.81 -36.31
N ALA A 18 0.61 -56.88 -37.28
CA ALA A 18 1.24 -56.83 -38.64
C ALA A 18 0.98 -57.87 -39.77
N HIS A 19 0.49 -57.41 -40.96
CA HIS A 19 1.24 -57.34 -42.24
C HIS A 19 0.45 -56.76 -43.47
N HIS A 20 1.14 -55.89 -44.25
CA HIS A 20 1.13 -55.54 -45.69
C HIS A 20 -0.14 -55.38 -46.58
N HIS A 21 -0.29 -54.20 -47.23
CA HIS A 21 0.09 -53.97 -48.66
C HIS A 21 0.02 -52.48 -49.10
N LYS A 22 0.81 -52.17 -50.15
CA LYS A 22 1.22 -50.84 -50.70
C LYS A 22 0.14 -50.05 -51.47
N THR A 23 0.26 -48.71 -51.47
CA THR A 23 0.10 -47.88 -52.69
C THR A 23 0.94 -46.59 -52.59
N ARG A 24 1.67 -46.24 -53.65
CA ARG A 24 2.59 -45.10 -53.77
C ARG A 24 1.85 -43.87 -54.31
N PHE A 25 2.10 -42.69 -53.76
CA PHE A 25 1.92 -41.41 -54.47
C PHE A 25 3.21 -40.59 -54.33
N PHE A 26 3.84 -40.33 -55.47
CA PHE A 26 5.01 -39.46 -55.65
C PHE A 26 4.48 -38.02 -55.84
N LEU A 27 4.83 -37.09 -54.97
CA LEU A 27 4.66 -35.65 -55.20
C LEU A 27 6.04 -35.00 -55.18
N VAL A 28 6.38 -34.37 -56.30
CA VAL A 28 7.62 -33.67 -56.57
C VAL A 28 7.75 -32.47 -55.63
N MET A 29 8.73 -32.51 -54.72
CA MET A 29 9.16 -31.35 -53.93
C MET A 29 9.83 -30.32 -54.84
N MET A 30 9.10 -29.28 -55.23
CA MET A 30 9.69 -28.03 -55.70
C MET A 30 10.39 -27.37 -54.51
N ARG A 31 11.73 -27.29 -54.55
CA ARG A 31 12.52 -26.53 -53.57
C ARG A 31 12.13 -25.05 -53.66
N LEU A 32 11.23 -24.59 -52.80
CA LEU A 32 10.97 -23.16 -52.62
C LEU A 32 12.24 -22.49 -52.09
N ASN A 33 12.80 -21.58 -52.89
CA ASN A 33 13.94 -20.78 -52.49
C ASN A 33 13.48 -19.76 -51.44
N LEU A 34 13.78 -20.01 -50.15
CA LEU A 34 13.39 -19.13 -49.05
C LEU A 34 13.83 -17.67 -49.24
N LYS A 35 14.92 -17.42 -49.99
CA LYS A 35 15.36 -16.06 -50.33
C LYS A 35 14.38 -15.35 -51.25
N PHE A 36 13.78 -16.08 -52.20
CA PHE A 36 12.75 -15.52 -53.09
C PHE A 36 11.47 -15.19 -52.30
N LEU A 37 11.06 -16.09 -51.39
CA LEU A 37 9.91 -15.84 -50.52
C LEU A 37 10.13 -14.62 -49.62
N LEU A 38 11.33 -14.45 -49.07
CA LEU A 38 11.70 -13.30 -48.25
C LEU A 38 11.69 -12.00 -49.06
N ILE A 39 12.20 -12.02 -50.30
CA ILE A 39 12.17 -10.86 -51.20
C ILE A 39 10.72 -10.48 -51.54
N CYS A 40 9.86 -11.46 -51.84
CA CYS A 40 8.44 -11.21 -52.09
C CYS A 40 7.75 -10.61 -50.86
N LEU A 41 8.10 -11.07 -49.65
CA LEU A 41 7.51 -10.59 -48.40
C LEU A 41 7.98 -9.16 -48.08
N CYS A 42 9.27 -8.86 -48.30
CA CYS A 42 9.80 -7.49 -48.20
C CYS A 42 9.16 -6.55 -49.23
N PHE A 43 8.95 -7.02 -50.47
CA PHE A 43 8.28 -6.24 -51.52
C PHE A 43 6.79 -6.00 -51.19
N ALA A 44 6.11 -6.98 -50.60
CA ALA A 44 4.74 -6.83 -50.13
C ALA A 44 4.65 -5.81 -48.98
N VAL A 45 5.56 -5.87 -48.01
CA VAL A 45 5.63 -4.87 -46.93
C VAL A 45 5.91 -3.48 -47.48
N PHE A 46 6.84 -3.35 -48.44
CA PHE A 46 7.12 -2.07 -49.12
C PHE A 46 5.90 -1.54 -49.89
N LEU A 47 5.16 -2.39 -50.59
CA LEU A 47 3.93 -2.00 -51.27
C LEU A 47 2.85 -1.56 -50.28
N ILE A 48 2.71 -2.24 -49.14
CA ILE A 48 1.74 -1.88 -48.10
C ILE A 48 2.13 -0.57 -47.42
N THR A 49 3.40 -0.36 -47.09
CA THR A 49 3.85 0.90 -46.50
C THR A 49 3.79 2.05 -47.51
N PHE A 50 4.08 1.80 -48.78
CA PHE A 50 3.93 2.78 -49.85
C PHE A 50 2.46 3.14 -50.08
N THR A 51 1.55 2.16 -50.12
CA THR A 51 0.09 2.43 -50.26
C THR A 51 -0.49 3.14 -49.05
N LEU A 52 -0.07 2.81 -47.83
CA LEU A 52 -0.45 3.56 -46.62
C LEU A 52 0.14 4.98 -46.64
N TRP A 53 1.36 5.17 -47.15
CA TRP A 53 1.96 6.48 -47.27
C TRP A 53 1.26 7.35 -48.34
N THR A 54 0.91 6.77 -49.49
CA THR A 54 0.13 7.48 -50.53
C THR A 54 -1.34 7.71 -50.14
N ASN A 55 -1.91 6.91 -49.22
CA ASN A 55 -3.24 7.17 -48.66
C ASN A 55 -3.26 8.16 -47.49
N CYS A 56 -2.10 8.43 -46.86
CA CYS A 56 -1.93 9.49 -45.86
C CYS A 56 -1.39 10.79 -46.45
N GLY A 57 -1.12 10.84 -47.76
CA GLY A 57 -0.71 12.04 -48.48
C GLY A 57 -1.47 12.15 -49.80
N GLY A 58 -2.55 12.93 -49.80
CA GLY A 58 -3.33 13.17 -51.01
C GLY A 58 -4.27 14.36 -50.90
N ASP A 59 -3.72 15.56 -51.08
CA ASP A 59 -4.38 16.53 -51.96
C ASP A 59 -4.27 15.97 -53.39
N LEU A 60 -5.37 15.46 -53.95
CA LEU A 60 -5.79 15.48 -55.36
C LEU A 60 -6.94 14.48 -55.62
N PRO A 61 -7.80 14.73 -56.63
CA PRO A 61 -9.23 14.47 -56.53
C PRO A 61 -9.68 13.46 -57.59
N PHE A 62 -9.85 12.20 -57.24
CA PHE A 62 -10.66 11.27 -58.05
C PHE A 62 -11.04 10.03 -57.25
N ALA A 63 -12.21 10.06 -56.59
CA ALA A 63 -13.08 8.91 -56.24
C ALA A 63 -13.86 9.15 -54.94
N ARG A 64 -14.92 9.97 -54.99
CA ARG A 64 -16.07 9.86 -54.08
C ARG A 64 -17.36 10.13 -54.85
N GLY A 65 -17.85 9.09 -55.52
CA GLY A 65 -19.26 8.96 -55.87
C GLY A 65 -19.87 7.90 -54.97
N LEU A 66 -20.93 8.27 -54.23
CA LEU A 66 -21.83 7.47 -53.37
C LEU A 66 -21.92 7.97 -51.91
N VAL A 67 -22.21 9.26 -51.71
CA VAL A 67 -23.02 9.77 -50.58
C VAL A 67 -23.82 10.99 -51.10
N PRO A 68 -25.13 11.16 -50.79
CA PRO A 68 -25.98 12.17 -51.41
C PRO A 68 -25.52 13.61 -51.11
N LYS A 69 -25.42 14.44 -52.16
CA LYS A 69 -25.08 15.86 -52.10
C LYS A 69 -26.27 16.67 -51.57
N TRP A 70 -26.07 17.36 -50.44
CA TRP A 70 -26.85 18.54 -50.11
C TRP A 70 -26.40 19.69 -51.03
N SER A 71 -27.36 20.40 -51.62
CA SER A 71 -27.11 21.44 -52.63
C SER A 71 -26.42 22.67 -52.03
N SER A 72 -25.23 23.00 -52.55
CA SER A 72 -24.57 24.30 -52.35
C SER A 72 -24.53 25.07 -53.67
N HIS A 73 -25.46 26.01 -53.82
CA HIS A 73 -25.38 27.08 -54.81
C HIS A 73 -25.77 28.41 -54.16
N ALA A 74 -24.77 29.17 -53.71
CA ALA A 74 -24.70 30.63 -53.77
C ALA A 74 -23.24 31.00 -53.45
N ARG A 75 -22.40 31.18 -54.47
CA ARG A 75 -21.97 32.49 -55.00
C ARG A 75 -21.23 33.33 -53.95
N TYR A 76 -19.91 33.35 -54.10
CA TYR A 76 -18.98 34.27 -53.46
C TYR A 76 -19.36 35.71 -53.86
N GLU A 77 -19.87 36.48 -52.90
CA GLU A 77 -19.77 37.94 -52.88
C GLU A 77 -19.22 38.32 -51.51
N SER A 78 -18.28 39.26 -51.52
CA SER A 78 -17.56 39.80 -50.37
C SER A 78 -18.48 40.22 -49.22
N GLY A 79 -18.30 39.62 -48.05
CA GLY A 79 -18.93 40.04 -46.80
C GLY A 79 -18.55 39.11 -45.66
N GLU A 80 -17.83 39.67 -44.67
CA GLU A 80 -17.71 39.27 -43.26
C GLU A 80 -17.76 37.75 -42.91
N ASN A 81 -16.63 37.23 -42.41
CA ASN A 81 -16.64 36.01 -41.58
C ASN A 81 -17.58 36.25 -40.39
N PRO A 82 -18.63 35.44 -40.15
CA PRO A 82 -19.30 35.46 -38.87
C PRO A 82 -18.35 34.76 -37.89
N LEU A 83 -17.52 35.55 -37.23
CA LEU A 83 -17.02 35.18 -35.91
C LEU A 83 -18.28 34.89 -35.07
N GLU A 84 -18.51 33.64 -34.70
CA GLU A 84 -19.38 33.33 -33.56
C GLU A 84 -18.77 34.07 -32.37
N LEU A 85 -19.28 35.27 -32.09
CA LEU A 85 -18.83 36.07 -30.96
C LEU A 85 -19.20 35.27 -29.72
N THR A 86 -18.18 34.85 -28.98
CA THR A 86 -18.35 34.39 -27.61
C THR A 86 -18.87 35.57 -26.79
N GLU A 87 -20.11 35.48 -26.31
CA GLU A 87 -20.72 36.50 -25.47
C GLU A 87 -20.51 36.13 -23.99
N GLU A 88 -20.10 37.10 -23.17
CA GLU A 88 -20.16 36.94 -21.71
C GLU A 88 -21.59 37.21 -21.24
N ILE A 89 -22.14 36.28 -20.47
CA ILE A 89 -23.50 36.35 -19.94
C ILE A 89 -23.52 36.06 -18.44
N ASP A 90 -24.55 36.54 -17.77
CA ASP A 90 -24.81 36.22 -16.36
C ASP A 90 -25.60 34.91 -16.23
N CYS A 91 -25.10 33.98 -15.41
CA CYS A 91 -25.80 32.76 -15.01
C CYS A 91 -26.31 32.90 -13.57
N VAL A 92 -27.63 32.93 -13.39
CA VAL A 92 -28.26 32.94 -12.07
C VAL A 92 -28.41 31.51 -11.56
N ILE A 93 -27.71 31.16 -10.47
CA ILE A 93 -27.70 29.82 -9.89
C ILE A 93 -28.74 29.72 -8.78
N ASN A 94 -29.75 28.86 -8.98
CA ASN A 94 -30.85 28.60 -8.04
C ASN A 94 -31.57 29.85 -7.50
N GLN A 95 -31.52 30.98 -8.21
CA GLN A 95 -32.06 32.28 -7.76
C GLN A 95 -31.37 32.86 -6.51
N GLU A 96 -30.17 32.39 -6.15
CA GLU A 96 -29.45 32.84 -4.96
C GLU A 96 -28.29 33.79 -5.29
N TYR A 97 -27.52 33.48 -6.33
CA TYR A 97 -26.35 34.25 -6.73
C TYR A 97 -26.09 34.14 -8.23
N THR A 98 -25.26 35.06 -8.74
CA THR A 98 -24.90 35.14 -10.17
C THR A 98 -23.42 34.83 -10.36
N ILE A 99 -23.09 34.11 -11.43
CA ILE A 99 -21.71 33.87 -11.89
C ILE A 99 -21.56 34.31 -13.36
N GLY A 100 -20.34 34.66 -13.76
CA GLY A 100 -20.02 34.90 -15.17
C GLY A 100 -19.94 33.59 -15.97
N CYS A 101 -20.61 33.57 -17.11
CA CYS A 101 -20.68 32.46 -18.06
C CYS A 101 -20.30 32.93 -19.47
N ARG A 102 -20.17 31.98 -20.40
CA ARG A 102 -20.00 32.27 -21.84
C ARG A 102 -21.12 31.65 -22.65
N ARG A 103 -21.48 32.29 -23.76
CA ARG A 103 -22.48 31.82 -24.71
C ARG A 103 -21.89 31.81 -26.12
N GLU A 104 -22.09 30.71 -26.84
CA GLU A 104 -21.79 30.58 -28.26
C GLU A 104 -23.07 30.08 -28.95
N GLY A 105 -23.74 30.95 -29.71
CA GLY A 105 -25.06 30.62 -30.28
C GLY A 105 -26.10 30.33 -29.19
N ASP A 106 -26.61 29.10 -29.13
CA ASP A 106 -27.56 28.65 -28.10
C ASP A 106 -26.90 27.87 -26.95
N GLU A 107 -25.61 27.56 -27.04
CA GLU A 107 -24.88 26.80 -26.03
C GLU A 107 -24.36 27.74 -24.93
N VAL A 108 -24.51 27.31 -23.67
CA VAL A 108 -24.04 28.05 -22.49
C VAL A 108 -22.94 27.28 -21.79
N TYR A 109 -21.78 27.91 -21.65
CA TYR A 109 -20.60 27.35 -21.01
C TYR A 109 -20.44 27.92 -19.60
N LEU A 110 -20.43 27.02 -18.62
CA LEU A 110 -20.17 27.35 -17.22
C LEU A 110 -18.68 27.21 -16.88
N PRO A 111 -18.12 28.09 -16.04
CA PRO A 111 -16.73 27.99 -15.65
C PRO A 111 -16.48 26.75 -14.77
N PHE A 112 -15.42 25.99 -15.06
CA PHE A 112 -15.10 24.79 -14.27
C PHE A 112 -14.79 25.10 -12.79
N SER A 113 -14.32 26.31 -12.47
CA SER A 113 -14.12 26.76 -11.08
C SER A 113 -15.42 26.75 -10.27
N PHE A 114 -16.58 26.99 -10.91
CA PHE A 114 -17.90 26.82 -10.33
C PHE A 114 -18.27 25.33 -10.26
N LEU A 115 -18.20 24.62 -11.39
CA LEU A 115 -18.59 23.20 -11.47
C LEU A 115 -17.86 22.33 -10.45
N SER A 116 -16.55 22.54 -10.30
CA SER A 116 -15.70 21.80 -9.36
C SER A 116 -16.15 21.96 -7.90
N LYS A 117 -16.54 23.17 -7.50
CA LYS A 117 -17.01 23.45 -6.13
C LYS A 117 -18.46 23.02 -5.92
N TYR A 118 -19.32 23.27 -6.91
CA TYR A 118 -20.76 23.05 -6.79
C TYR A 118 -21.13 21.55 -6.87
N PHE A 119 -20.47 20.79 -7.74
CA PHE A 119 -20.69 19.35 -7.89
C PHE A 119 -19.61 18.49 -7.22
N GLU A 120 -18.63 19.10 -6.54
CA GLU A 120 -17.51 18.42 -5.90
C GLU A 120 -16.73 17.48 -6.83
N VAL A 121 -16.51 17.93 -8.07
CA VAL A 121 -15.77 17.22 -9.13
C VAL A 121 -14.38 17.81 -9.34
N TYR A 122 -13.50 17.06 -10.00
CA TYR A 122 -12.06 17.34 -10.07
C TYR A 122 -11.62 17.50 -11.52
N GLY A 123 -10.65 18.38 -11.75
CA GLY A 123 -10.03 18.48 -13.04
C GLY A 123 -8.81 19.37 -13.07
N SER A 124 -8.00 19.17 -14.10
CA SER A 124 -6.72 19.86 -14.27
C SER A 124 -6.35 19.99 -15.73
N LEU A 125 -5.69 21.09 -16.09
CA LEU A 125 -5.09 21.27 -17.41
C LEU A 125 -3.75 20.54 -17.46
N ASN A 126 -3.65 19.59 -18.38
CA ASN A 126 -2.45 18.81 -18.64
C ASN A 126 -1.97 19.05 -20.08
N THR A 127 -0.70 18.75 -20.33
CA THR A 127 -0.13 18.77 -21.68
C THR A 127 0.28 17.35 -22.04
N VAL A 128 -0.34 16.80 -23.09
CA VAL A 128 -0.05 15.46 -23.61
C VAL A 128 0.31 15.62 -25.08
N ASP A 129 1.49 15.12 -25.47
CA ASP A 129 2.01 15.22 -26.85
C ASP A 129 2.01 16.65 -27.42
N GLY A 130 2.28 17.64 -26.57
CA GLY A 130 2.32 19.06 -26.94
C GLY A 130 0.95 19.75 -27.05
N ALA A 131 -0.16 19.00 -26.95
CA ALA A 131 -1.51 19.55 -26.93
C ALA A 131 -2.00 19.76 -25.48
N LYS A 132 -2.64 20.91 -25.23
CA LYS A 132 -3.30 21.18 -23.95
C LYS A 132 -4.63 20.43 -23.91
N ARG A 133 -4.86 19.69 -22.83
CA ARG A 133 -6.07 18.91 -22.58
C ARG A 133 -6.56 19.18 -21.17
N PHE A 134 -7.87 19.25 -20.99
CA PHE A 134 -8.50 19.28 -19.67
C PHE A 134 -8.90 17.86 -19.28
N ASP A 135 -8.35 17.36 -18.18
CA ASP A 135 -8.72 16.06 -17.63
C ASP A 135 -9.77 16.24 -16.54
N TRP A 136 -10.96 15.67 -16.78
CA TRP A 136 -12.08 15.64 -15.85
C TRP A 136 -12.11 14.32 -15.08
N ALA A 137 -12.39 14.38 -13.78
CA ALA A 137 -12.68 13.22 -12.96
C ALA A 137 -13.85 13.50 -12.01
N HIS A 138 -14.81 12.57 -11.96
CA HIS A 138 -15.94 12.66 -11.02
C HIS A 138 -15.51 12.40 -9.56
N SER A 139 -14.47 11.58 -9.37
CA SER A 139 -13.96 11.18 -8.07
C SER A 139 -12.44 11.11 -8.07
N TYR A 140 -11.87 11.02 -6.87
CA TYR A 140 -10.47 10.65 -6.66
C TYR A 140 -10.38 9.29 -5.95
N GLY A 141 -9.17 8.79 -5.75
CA GLY A 141 -8.94 7.45 -5.20
C GLY A 141 -8.79 6.39 -6.30
N LYS A 142 -8.30 5.21 -5.92
CA LYS A 142 -7.96 4.15 -6.86
C LYS A 142 -8.67 2.85 -6.51
N VAL A 143 -9.32 2.28 -7.51
CA VAL A 143 -9.88 0.92 -7.43
C VAL A 143 -8.84 -0.05 -7.97
N ASN A 144 -8.45 -1.01 -7.14
CA ASN A 144 -7.49 -2.05 -7.45
C ASN A 144 -8.25 -3.37 -7.58
N ALA A 145 -8.54 -3.77 -8.82
CA ALA A 145 -9.22 -5.04 -9.08
C ALA A 145 -8.31 -6.22 -8.67
N PRO A 146 -8.81 -7.21 -7.91
CA PRO A 146 -8.06 -8.42 -7.62
C PRO A 146 -7.64 -9.14 -8.91
N LYS A 147 -6.39 -9.62 -8.97
CA LYS A 147 -5.88 -10.40 -10.12
C LYS A 147 -6.34 -11.86 -10.11
N GLY A 148 -6.90 -12.33 -8.99
CA GLY A 148 -7.35 -13.69 -8.76
C GLY A 148 -7.99 -13.84 -7.39
N GLY A 149 -8.20 -15.08 -6.95
CA GLY A 149 -8.68 -15.40 -5.61
C GLY A 149 -7.79 -14.83 -4.52
N TYR A 150 -8.38 -14.27 -3.45
CA TYR A 150 -7.61 -13.80 -2.30
C TYR A 150 -6.88 -14.96 -1.62
N ASP A 151 -5.56 -14.86 -1.52
CA ASP A 151 -4.70 -15.80 -0.79
C ASP A 151 -4.31 -15.21 0.57
N PRO A 152 -4.78 -15.77 1.70
CA PRO A 152 -4.38 -15.39 3.05
C PRO A 152 -2.87 -15.40 3.34
N LYS A 153 -2.10 -16.15 2.55
CA LYS A 153 -0.63 -16.23 2.67
C LYS A 153 0.09 -15.22 1.75
N GLY A 154 -0.62 -14.68 0.77
CA GLY A 154 -0.12 -13.72 -0.21
C GLY A 154 -0.26 -12.26 0.24
N ILE A 155 -0.27 -11.35 -0.74
CA ILE A 155 -0.44 -9.91 -0.51
C ILE A 155 -1.71 -9.60 0.29
N PHE A 156 -1.68 -8.58 1.12
CA PHE A 156 -2.85 -8.14 1.86
C PHE A 156 -3.62 -7.09 1.04
N MET A 157 -4.69 -7.53 0.38
CA MET A 157 -5.50 -6.71 -0.51
C MET A 157 -4.68 -6.07 -1.66
N TYR A 158 -4.41 -4.77 -1.54
CA TYR A 158 -3.68 -3.93 -2.47
C TYR A 158 -2.60 -3.11 -1.72
N PHE A 159 -2.19 -3.59 -0.53
CA PHE A 159 -1.28 -2.88 0.37
C PHE A 159 0.16 -2.83 -0.15
N GLU A 160 0.51 -3.55 -1.22
CA GLU A 160 1.74 -3.33 -1.96
C GLU A 160 1.87 -1.87 -2.44
N ASN A 161 0.73 -1.19 -2.65
CA ASN A 161 0.68 0.21 -3.07
C ASN A 161 0.72 1.20 -1.88
N TYR A 162 0.72 0.72 -0.63
CA TYR A 162 0.67 1.58 0.56
C TYR A 162 2.07 1.96 1.04
N ASN A 163 2.30 3.26 1.20
CA ASN A 163 3.46 3.83 1.90
C ASN A 163 2.99 4.39 3.24
N VAL A 164 2.86 3.53 4.24
CA VAL A 164 2.22 3.87 5.52
C VAL A 164 3.03 4.92 6.26
N GLU A 165 4.34 4.70 6.34
CA GLU A 165 5.37 5.55 6.92
C GLU A 165 5.40 6.96 6.32
N MET A 166 4.95 7.13 5.08
CA MET A 166 4.93 8.42 4.39
C MET A 166 3.68 9.26 4.71
N ARG A 167 2.68 8.70 5.38
CA ARG A 167 1.45 9.42 5.75
C ARG A 167 1.76 10.53 6.76
N ASP A 168 1.06 11.66 6.65
CA ASP A 168 1.32 12.83 7.50
C ASP A 168 1.02 12.56 8.99
N ARG A 169 0.05 11.68 9.26
CA ARG A 169 -0.28 11.19 10.61
C ARG A 169 0.75 10.22 11.21
N VAL A 170 1.80 9.85 10.48
CA VAL A 170 2.96 9.14 11.04
C VAL A 170 4.00 10.18 11.41
N LYS A 171 4.25 10.32 12.72
CA LYS A 171 5.26 11.23 13.27
C LYS A 171 6.66 10.82 12.86
N CYS A 172 7.00 9.55 13.08
CA CYS A 172 8.28 8.94 12.73
C CYS A 172 8.17 7.41 12.86
N ILE A 173 9.22 6.70 12.44
CA ILE A 173 9.42 5.29 12.80
C ILE A 173 10.24 5.25 14.10
N SER A 174 9.72 4.63 15.15
CA SER A 174 10.46 4.47 16.41
C SER A 174 11.77 3.73 16.15
N ALA A 175 12.90 4.25 16.64
CA ALA A 175 14.18 3.54 16.56
C ALA A 175 14.36 2.53 17.70
N ILE A 176 13.50 2.59 18.72
CA ILE A 176 13.41 1.58 19.79
C ILE A 176 12.67 0.33 19.29
N GLU A 177 11.58 0.56 18.54
CA GLU A 177 10.58 -0.48 18.23
C GLU A 177 10.54 -0.88 16.75
N GLY A 178 11.13 -0.10 15.84
CA GLY A 178 11.10 -0.36 14.39
C GLY A 178 9.76 -0.10 13.71
N VAL A 179 8.78 0.48 14.42
CA VAL A 179 7.39 0.65 13.96
C VAL A 179 6.91 2.11 14.01
N PRO A 180 5.89 2.49 13.23
CA PRO A 180 5.41 3.88 13.19
C PRO A 180 4.77 4.36 14.49
N ILE A 181 4.97 5.66 14.78
CA ILE A 181 4.29 6.41 15.83
C ILE A 181 3.24 7.32 15.19
N SER A 182 2.00 7.23 15.65
CA SER A 182 0.86 7.98 15.13
C SER A 182 0.67 9.31 15.86
N THR A 183 0.21 10.33 15.13
CA THR A 183 -0.31 11.60 15.67
C THR A 183 -1.77 11.84 15.30
N GLN A 184 -2.48 10.78 14.89
CA GLN A 184 -3.80 10.91 14.27
C GLN A 184 -4.84 11.61 15.15
N TRP A 185 -4.79 11.43 16.47
CA TRP A 185 -5.74 12.05 17.41
C TRP A 185 -5.09 12.88 18.51
N GLU A 186 -3.82 12.63 18.85
CA GLU A 186 -3.08 13.38 19.86
C GLU A 186 -1.65 13.65 19.34
N SER A 187 -1.17 14.89 19.45
CA SER A 187 0.05 15.38 18.76
C SER A 187 1.36 14.94 19.41
N GLN A 188 1.35 14.52 20.68
CA GLN A 188 2.54 14.03 21.38
C GLN A 188 3.10 12.75 20.73
N GLY A 189 2.26 11.98 20.04
CA GLY A 189 2.64 10.72 19.42
C GLY A 189 2.29 9.51 20.29
N TYR A 190 1.77 8.45 19.67
CA TYR A 190 1.42 7.21 20.34
C TYR A 190 1.49 6.02 19.38
N PHE A 191 1.74 4.83 19.91
CA PHE A 191 1.65 3.61 19.12
C PHE A 191 0.17 3.29 18.83
N TYR A 192 -0.14 3.08 17.56
CA TYR A 192 -1.48 2.74 17.11
C TYR A 192 -1.45 1.42 16.34
N ALA A 193 -2.00 0.36 16.94
CA ALA A 193 -1.93 -1.00 16.41
C ALA A 193 -2.42 -1.11 14.96
N THR A 194 -3.52 -0.44 14.58
CA THR A 194 -3.96 -0.42 13.18
C THR A 194 -2.88 0.09 12.23
N GLN A 195 -2.20 1.19 12.58
CA GLN A 195 -1.16 1.77 11.74
C GLN A 195 0.08 0.88 11.67
N ILE A 196 0.47 0.27 12.79
CA ILE A 196 1.61 -0.64 12.87
C ILE A 196 1.34 -1.91 12.06
N ALA A 197 0.14 -2.48 12.17
CA ALA A 197 -0.25 -3.64 11.39
C ALA A 197 -0.32 -3.33 9.89
N GLN A 198 -0.86 -2.17 9.51
CA GLN A 198 -0.84 -1.72 8.11
C GLN A 198 0.58 -1.54 7.58
N PHE A 199 1.50 -1.01 8.39
CA PHE A 199 2.91 -0.89 8.04
C PHE A 199 3.50 -2.28 7.75
N GLY A 200 3.38 -3.22 8.68
CA GLY A 200 3.87 -4.59 8.48
C GLY A 200 3.25 -5.29 7.26
N LEU A 201 1.92 -5.22 7.10
CA LEU A 201 1.19 -5.84 5.97
C LEU A 201 1.58 -5.22 4.63
N SER A 202 1.83 -3.90 4.57
CA SER A 202 2.30 -3.25 3.35
C SER A 202 3.72 -3.68 2.99
N HIS A 203 4.64 -3.74 3.96
CA HIS A 203 5.98 -4.24 3.71
C HIS A 203 5.97 -5.73 3.31
N TYR A 204 5.16 -6.57 3.95
CA TYR A 204 4.99 -7.96 3.52
C TYR A 204 4.52 -8.07 2.06
N SER A 205 3.52 -7.27 1.68
CA SER A 205 2.97 -7.28 0.32
C SER A 205 3.99 -6.78 -0.72
N LYS A 206 4.76 -5.75 -0.39
CA LYS A 206 5.88 -5.26 -1.21
C LYS A 206 6.99 -6.29 -1.35
N ASN A 207 7.33 -7.01 -0.29
CA ASN A 207 8.32 -8.08 -0.34
C ASN A 207 7.97 -9.17 -1.37
N LEU A 208 6.66 -9.42 -1.59
CA LEU A 208 6.18 -10.41 -2.55
C LEU A 208 6.06 -9.88 -3.99
N THR A 209 6.12 -8.57 -4.20
CA THR A 209 5.76 -7.93 -5.47
C THR A 209 6.87 -7.06 -6.07
N GLU A 210 7.72 -6.47 -5.23
CA GLU A 210 8.89 -5.72 -5.65
C GLU A 210 10.07 -6.67 -5.95
N PRO A 211 11.03 -6.24 -6.80
CA PRO A 211 12.24 -7.03 -7.06
C PRO A 211 13.07 -7.25 -5.78
N GLU A 212 13.86 -8.32 -5.76
CA GLU A 212 14.84 -8.56 -4.69
C GLU A 212 15.72 -7.32 -4.48
N PRO A 213 15.88 -6.87 -3.23
CA PRO A 213 16.58 -5.63 -2.97
C PRO A 213 18.07 -5.77 -3.25
N ARG A 214 18.64 -4.73 -3.87
CA ARG A 214 20.10 -4.63 -3.99
C ARG A 214 20.65 -4.35 -2.60
N ARG A 215 21.72 -5.05 -2.23
CA ARG A 215 22.38 -4.91 -0.93
C ARG A 215 23.87 -4.70 -1.14
N LYS A 216 24.39 -3.63 -0.53
CA LYS A 216 25.81 -3.40 -0.35
C LYS A 216 26.16 -3.72 1.10
N ILE A 217 26.99 -4.73 1.31
CA ILE A 217 27.66 -4.93 2.59
C ILE A 217 28.72 -3.83 2.68
N VAL A 218 28.64 -3.03 3.74
CA VAL A 218 29.58 -1.93 3.98
C VAL A 218 30.70 -2.40 4.90
N GLU A 219 30.35 -3.15 5.96
CA GLU A 219 31.31 -3.75 6.88
C GLU A 219 30.67 -4.97 7.55
N ASP A 220 31.34 -6.12 7.48
CA ASP A 220 30.96 -7.35 8.21
C ASP A 220 32.06 -7.87 9.14
N GLY A 221 33.14 -7.11 9.32
CA GLY A 221 34.25 -7.48 10.20
C GLY A 221 35.15 -8.59 9.68
N ASP A 222 34.82 -9.26 8.58
CA ASP A 222 35.52 -10.44 8.06
C ASP A 222 35.86 -10.31 6.57
N LYS A 223 34.86 -10.40 5.68
CA LYS A 223 35.06 -10.44 4.23
C LYS A 223 35.10 -9.05 3.62
N GLU A 224 34.18 -8.19 4.06
CA GLU A 224 34.06 -6.81 3.59
C GLU A 224 34.50 -5.89 4.73
N MET A 225 35.75 -5.44 4.66
CA MET A 225 36.38 -4.59 5.67
C MET A 225 36.55 -3.17 5.12
N ALA A 226 35.75 -2.24 5.62
CA ALA A 226 35.83 -0.84 5.20
C ALA A 226 37.09 -0.16 5.76
N GLU A 227 37.60 0.80 4.99
CA GLU A 227 38.71 1.67 5.39
C GLU A 227 38.19 2.87 6.19
N TRP A 228 38.13 2.71 7.51
CA TRP A 228 37.71 3.77 8.42
C TRP A 228 38.84 4.77 8.68
N ARG A 229 38.49 6.06 8.75
CA ARG A 229 39.36 7.12 9.28
C ARG A 229 39.30 7.08 10.79
N VAL A 230 40.43 6.79 11.42
CA VAL A 230 40.57 6.67 12.88
C VAL A 230 41.49 7.78 13.40
N PRO A 231 40.96 8.76 14.16
CA PRO A 231 41.76 9.81 14.78
C PRO A 231 42.77 9.27 15.80
N LYS A 232 43.82 10.04 16.13
CA LYS A 232 44.93 9.62 17.01
C LYS A 232 44.49 9.15 18.41
N ASN A 233 43.40 9.70 18.94
CA ASN A 233 42.87 9.38 20.28
C ASN A 233 41.72 8.37 20.23
N SER A 234 41.58 7.65 19.13
CA SER A 234 40.51 6.69 18.88
C SER A 234 41.11 5.37 18.40
N SER A 235 40.36 4.29 18.59
CA SER A 235 40.77 2.95 18.18
C SER A 235 39.62 2.23 17.51
N LEU A 236 39.95 1.49 16.45
CA LEU A 236 39.07 0.54 15.79
C LEU A 236 39.78 -0.81 15.76
N SER A 237 39.12 -1.87 16.21
CA SER A 237 39.66 -3.23 16.10
C SER A 237 38.57 -4.20 15.65
N ARG A 238 38.98 -5.29 15.02
CA ARG A 238 38.08 -6.36 14.59
C ARG A 238 38.44 -7.60 15.37
N ALA A 239 37.46 -8.22 16.03
CA ALA A 239 37.69 -9.38 16.86
C ALA A 239 36.55 -10.40 16.72
N PHE A 240 36.93 -11.67 16.66
CA PHE A 240 35.98 -12.78 16.62
C PHE A 240 35.30 -12.95 17.98
N VAL A 241 33.97 -12.86 18.00
CA VAL A 241 33.15 -13.04 19.21
C VAL A 241 32.48 -14.40 19.15
N ARG A 242 32.93 -15.31 20.02
CA ARG A 242 32.48 -16.72 20.03
C ARG A 242 30.98 -16.85 20.23
N GLU A 243 30.36 -16.06 21.10
CA GLU A 243 28.91 -16.12 21.35
C GLU A 243 28.06 -15.71 20.15
N LYS A 244 28.66 -15.02 19.17
CA LYS A 244 27.99 -14.56 17.95
C LYS A 244 28.42 -15.33 16.71
N GLU A 245 29.43 -16.19 16.83
CA GLU A 245 30.08 -16.89 15.71
C GLU A 245 30.40 -15.93 14.54
N SER A 246 30.76 -14.68 14.86
CA SER A 246 30.99 -13.60 13.90
C SER A 246 32.15 -12.72 14.37
N THR A 247 32.85 -12.11 13.40
CA THR A 247 33.83 -11.06 13.69
C THR A 247 33.10 -9.74 13.82
N VAL A 248 33.29 -9.05 14.94
CA VAL A 248 32.65 -7.76 15.19
C VAL A 248 33.68 -6.65 15.17
N VAL A 249 33.21 -5.43 14.89
CA VAL A 249 34.04 -4.23 14.92
C VAL A 249 33.84 -3.53 16.26
N HIS A 250 34.92 -3.36 17.00
CA HIS A 250 34.97 -2.58 18.24
C HIS A 250 35.48 -1.17 17.95
N PHE A 251 34.84 -0.18 18.55
CA PHE A 251 35.30 1.20 18.50
C PHE A 251 35.36 1.83 19.89
N SER A 252 36.35 2.70 20.06
CA SER A 252 36.51 3.55 21.23
C SER A 252 37.06 4.89 20.78
N THR A 253 36.42 5.98 21.18
CA THR A 253 36.82 7.34 20.82
C THR A 253 36.96 8.23 22.06
N GLY A 254 37.56 9.39 21.87
CA GLY A 254 37.47 10.50 22.82
C GLY A 254 36.04 11.04 22.97
N LYS A 255 35.90 12.09 23.80
CA LYS A 255 34.62 12.76 24.06
C LYS A 255 34.28 13.88 23.07
N GLN A 256 35.26 14.33 22.30
CA GLN A 256 35.12 15.44 21.35
C GLN A 256 34.70 14.91 19.97
N PHE A 257 33.94 15.71 19.21
CA PHE A 257 33.43 15.30 17.90
C PHE A 257 34.53 14.97 16.88
N ASP A 258 35.69 15.62 16.96
CA ASP A 258 36.87 15.38 16.12
C ASP A 258 37.53 14.02 16.38
N SER A 259 37.15 13.33 17.46
CA SER A 259 37.59 11.97 17.76
C SER A 259 36.70 10.87 17.15
N ALA A 260 35.58 11.22 16.53
CA ALA A 260 34.70 10.23 15.89
C ALA A 260 35.47 9.41 14.85
N ILE A 261 35.22 8.10 14.81
CA ILE A 261 35.66 7.28 13.68
C ILE A 261 34.68 7.52 12.53
N THR A 262 35.21 7.72 11.31
CA THR A 262 34.37 8.05 10.16
C THR A 262 34.68 7.18 8.96
N LEU A 263 33.63 6.83 8.22
CA LEU A 263 33.69 6.16 6.93
C LEU A 263 33.13 7.13 5.88
N PRO A 264 34.00 7.79 5.10
CA PRO A 264 33.56 8.59 3.96
C PRO A 264 32.88 7.72 2.92
N MET A 265 31.78 8.21 2.36
CA MET A 265 30.93 7.49 1.43
C MET A 265 30.55 8.39 0.25
N ASP A 266 30.14 7.78 -0.86
CA ASP A 266 29.43 8.46 -1.95
C ASP A 266 28.39 7.49 -2.51
N HIS A 267 27.32 7.27 -1.74
CA HIS A 267 26.35 6.20 -2.02
C HIS A 267 24.94 6.75 -2.28
N VAL A 268 24.29 6.29 -3.35
CA VAL A 268 22.98 6.78 -3.81
C VAL A 268 21.98 5.62 -3.91
N LEU A 269 20.69 5.98 -3.88
CA LEU A 269 19.52 5.09 -4.11
C LEU A 269 19.25 4.05 -3.02
N ASP A 270 20.26 3.34 -2.54
CA ASP A 270 20.07 2.28 -1.54
C ASP A 270 20.18 2.92 -0.14
N LEU A 271 19.03 3.44 0.33
CA LEU A 271 18.93 4.29 1.54
C LEU A 271 18.33 3.55 2.75
N VAL A 272 18.18 2.23 2.69
CA VAL A 272 17.75 1.43 3.84
C VAL A 272 18.96 0.80 4.50
N LEU A 273 19.29 1.29 5.69
CA LEU A 273 20.44 0.87 6.47
C LEU A 273 20.06 -0.25 7.43
N SER A 274 20.85 -1.32 7.50
CA SER A 274 20.76 -2.34 8.55
C SER A 274 22.11 -2.46 9.27
N VAL A 275 22.10 -2.56 10.61
CA VAL A 275 23.32 -2.76 11.40
C VAL A 275 22.99 -3.50 12.70
N ASN A 276 23.82 -4.46 13.09
CA ASN A 276 23.82 -4.98 14.46
C ASN A 276 24.69 -4.05 15.30
N LEU A 277 24.13 -3.53 16.40
CA LEU A 277 24.73 -2.44 17.15
C LEU A 277 24.68 -2.72 18.65
N LEU A 278 25.78 -2.42 19.32
CA LEU A 278 25.93 -2.37 20.77
C LEU A 278 26.63 -1.07 21.15
N LEU A 279 25.86 -0.05 21.50
CA LEU A 279 26.40 1.22 22.01
C LEU A 279 26.57 1.18 23.53
N ARG A 280 27.61 1.83 24.05
CA ARG A 280 27.76 2.16 25.47
C ARG A 280 27.21 3.56 25.76
N PRO A 281 26.88 3.90 27.02
CA PRO A 281 26.40 5.25 27.37
C PRO A 281 27.28 6.36 26.81
N ASN A 282 26.68 7.49 26.43
CA ASN A 282 27.34 8.63 25.78
C ASN A 282 27.99 8.30 24.42
N SER A 283 27.43 7.32 23.71
CA SER A 283 27.85 7.00 22.34
C SER A 283 26.74 7.31 21.34
N SER A 284 27.13 7.61 20.11
CA SER A 284 26.21 7.88 19.01
C SER A 284 26.68 7.19 17.73
N PHE A 285 25.68 6.81 16.92
CA PHE A 285 25.86 6.35 15.56
C PHE A 285 25.20 7.36 14.62
N THR A 286 25.96 7.93 13.69
CA THR A 286 25.50 9.01 12.82
C THR A 286 25.63 8.62 11.36
N VAL A 287 24.60 8.95 10.57
CA VAL A 287 24.63 8.84 9.11
C VAL A 287 24.41 10.23 8.52
N THR A 288 25.39 10.71 7.77
CA THR A 288 25.36 12.02 7.12
C THR A 288 24.83 11.87 5.70
N LEU A 289 23.73 12.58 5.42
CA LEU A 289 23.06 12.63 4.13
C LEU A 289 23.30 13.97 3.46
N GLN A 290 23.48 13.98 2.14
CA GLN A 290 23.56 15.19 1.34
C GLN A 290 22.43 15.25 0.32
N ASN A 291 21.79 16.40 0.21
CA ASN A 291 20.94 16.71 -0.93
C ASN A 291 21.82 17.05 -2.16
N ARG A 292 21.68 16.28 -3.22
CA ARG A 292 22.51 16.37 -4.44
C ARG A 292 22.25 17.64 -5.26
N GLU A 293 21.05 18.22 -5.15
CA GLU A 293 20.70 19.45 -5.86
C GLU A 293 21.18 20.68 -5.09
N THR A 294 20.91 20.75 -3.78
CA THR A 294 21.22 21.93 -2.96
C THR A 294 22.57 21.87 -2.26
N GLN A 295 23.25 20.72 -2.30
CA GLN A 295 24.49 20.41 -1.57
C GLN A 295 24.37 20.46 -0.04
N LYS A 296 23.17 20.68 0.50
CA LYS A 296 22.92 20.77 1.93
C LYS A 296 23.11 19.42 2.62
N LEU A 297 23.77 19.44 3.79
CA LEU A 297 24.03 18.27 4.63
C LEU A 297 22.99 18.15 5.75
N TYR A 298 22.68 16.92 6.12
CA TYR A 298 21.81 16.55 7.23
C TYR A 298 22.41 15.37 7.98
N ASN A 299 22.28 15.36 9.30
CA ASN A 299 22.77 14.27 10.15
C ASN A 299 21.60 13.53 10.76
N VAL A 300 21.49 12.23 10.51
CA VAL A 300 20.57 11.34 11.23
C VAL A 300 21.37 10.61 12.31
N ILE A 301 21.07 10.90 13.58
CA ILE A 301 21.88 10.53 14.75
C ILE A 301 21.08 9.60 15.66
N TYR A 302 21.59 8.40 15.86
CA TYR A 302 21.04 7.39 16.76
C TYR A 302 21.78 7.40 18.09
N ILE A 303 21.05 7.62 19.18
CA ILE A 303 21.60 7.78 20.54
C ILE A 303 20.90 6.87 21.55
N LEU A 304 21.60 6.52 22.63
CA LEU A 304 21.01 5.79 23.76
C LEU A 304 20.14 6.70 24.63
N ALA A 305 18.91 6.93 24.19
CA ALA A 305 17.90 7.67 24.92
C ALA A 305 16.50 7.08 24.67
N ASP A 306 15.59 7.25 25.64
CA ASP A 306 14.17 6.92 25.48
C ASP A 306 13.41 8.11 24.86
N LEU A 307 13.85 8.49 23.65
CA LEU A 307 13.33 9.60 22.88
C LEU A 307 12.80 9.09 21.54
N MET A 308 11.62 9.53 21.11
CA MET A 308 11.07 9.16 19.81
C MET A 308 11.88 9.78 18.66
N MET A 309 11.95 11.11 18.65
CA MET A 309 12.65 11.92 17.67
C MET A 309 12.81 13.35 18.22
N SER A 310 13.95 13.99 17.98
CA SER A 310 14.17 15.42 18.21
C SER A 310 14.95 16.03 17.05
N VAL A 311 14.81 17.33 16.82
CA VAL A 311 15.42 18.02 15.69
C VAL A 311 16.10 19.28 16.20
N GLN A 312 17.36 19.47 15.85
CA GLN A 312 18.12 20.68 16.14
C GLN A 312 18.92 21.06 14.90
N ASP A 313 18.53 22.17 14.27
CA ASP A 313 19.07 22.63 12.99
C ASP A 313 18.98 21.53 11.91
N ASP A 314 20.13 21.02 11.47
CA ASP A 314 20.24 19.96 10.47
C ASP A 314 20.50 18.57 11.08
N ASN A 315 20.39 18.45 12.41
CA ASN A 315 20.59 17.21 13.16
C ASN A 315 19.24 16.63 13.60
N ILE A 316 19.02 15.36 13.27
CA ILE A 316 17.79 14.63 13.57
C ILE A 316 18.17 13.47 14.48
N TYR A 317 17.73 13.54 15.73
CA TYR A 317 18.08 12.58 16.78
C TYR A 317 16.97 11.55 16.94
N TYR A 318 17.35 10.28 16.94
CA TYR A 318 16.50 9.14 17.25
C TYR A 318 17.04 8.39 18.47
N GLY A 319 16.19 8.16 19.46
CA GLY A 319 16.52 7.32 20.59
C GLY A 319 16.38 5.85 20.25
N ILE A 320 17.43 5.05 20.51
CA ILE A 320 17.40 3.58 20.36
C ILE A 320 17.14 2.84 21.69
N GLY A 321 16.79 3.59 22.73
CA GLY A 321 16.42 3.09 24.05
C GLY A 321 17.60 2.95 25.02
N GLN A 322 17.38 3.26 26.30
CA GLN A 322 18.43 3.19 27.33
C GLN A 322 18.77 1.75 27.76
N ASN A 323 17.79 0.85 27.70
CA ASN A 323 17.97 -0.57 28.05
C ASN A 323 18.83 -1.36 27.03
N SER A 324 19.40 -0.67 26.04
CA SER A 324 20.20 -1.24 24.94
C SER A 324 21.69 -1.32 25.25
N THR A 325 22.15 -0.87 26.42
CA THR A 325 23.58 -0.75 26.76
C THR A 325 24.34 -2.07 26.89
N SER A 326 23.63 -3.18 27.07
CA SER A 326 24.22 -4.49 27.37
C SER A 326 23.82 -5.58 26.37
N ASN A 327 22.91 -5.29 25.43
CA ASN A 327 22.39 -6.26 24.48
C ASN A 327 22.55 -5.74 23.05
N TRP A 328 23.05 -6.61 22.17
CA TRP A 328 23.07 -6.35 20.74
C TRP A 328 21.66 -6.12 20.20
N ARG A 329 21.51 -5.13 19.33
CA ARG A 329 20.26 -4.85 18.63
C ARG A 329 20.49 -4.77 17.14
N ARG A 330 19.57 -5.33 16.36
CA ARG A 330 19.51 -5.05 14.93
C ARG A 330 18.72 -3.75 14.74
N LEU A 331 19.32 -2.80 14.04
CA LEU A 331 18.72 -1.54 13.69
C LEU A 331 18.52 -1.50 12.17
N THR A 332 17.27 -1.47 11.71
CA THR A 332 16.91 -1.35 10.28
C THR A 332 16.18 -0.03 10.05
N ARG A 333 16.77 0.89 9.29
CA ARG A 333 16.30 2.29 9.14
C ARG A 333 16.20 2.69 7.68
N ASP A 334 15.07 3.23 7.29
CA ASP A 334 14.95 3.95 6.03
C ASP A 334 15.40 5.39 6.24
N LEU A 335 16.63 5.69 5.80
CA LEU A 335 17.28 6.98 6.01
C LEU A 335 16.54 8.13 5.31
N PHE A 336 15.86 7.85 4.19
CA PHE A 336 15.02 8.83 3.53
C PHE A 336 13.80 9.17 4.38
N VAL A 337 13.13 8.16 4.93
CA VAL A 337 11.97 8.37 5.81
C VAL A 337 12.39 9.11 7.08
N ASP A 338 13.47 8.69 7.72
CA ASP A 338 13.96 9.30 8.97
C ASP A 338 14.34 10.76 8.78
N LEU A 339 15.11 11.08 7.73
CA LEU A 339 15.40 12.47 7.38
C LEU A 339 14.12 13.25 7.13
N GLN A 340 13.26 12.73 6.25
CA GLN A 340 12.08 13.46 5.82
C GLN A 340 11.12 13.77 6.98
N LYS A 341 10.98 12.87 7.96
CA LYS A 341 10.16 13.07 9.17
C LYS A 341 10.77 14.08 10.15
N GLY A 342 12.09 14.20 10.20
CA GLY A 342 12.78 15.20 11.02
C GLY A 342 12.78 16.61 10.42
N LEU A 343 12.44 16.80 9.15
CA LEU A 343 12.49 18.14 8.55
C LEU A 343 11.30 19.02 8.96
N PRO A 344 11.50 20.31 9.31
CA PRO A 344 10.43 21.24 9.68
C PRO A 344 9.32 21.38 8.62
N GLN A 345 9.67 21.14 7.35
CA GLN A 345 8.73 21.17 6.22
C GLN A 345 7.68 20.06 6.27
N TYR A 346 7.88 19.03 7.09
CA TYR A 346 6.90 17.97 7.38
C TYR A 346 6.11 18.21 8.68
N ILE A 347 6.50 19.21 9.46
CA ILE A 347 5.78 19.65 10.66
C ILE A 347 4.71 20.70 10.29
N ASN A 348 4.86 21.41 9.16
CA ASN A 348 3.94 22.45 8.72
C ASN A 348 3.40 22.19 7.29
N THR A 349 2.08 22.10 7.16
CA THR A 349 1.36 21.47 6.04
C THR A 349 1.14 22.33 4.79
N GLU A 350 1.50 23.60 4.81
CA GLU A 350 1.19 24.50 3.68
C GLU A 350 2.29 24.51 2.61
N LYS A 351 2.04 23.75 1.54
CA LYS A 351 2.60 23.91 0.18
C LYS A 351 4.13 23.94 0.06
N ARG A 352 4.83 22.83 0.35
CA ARG A 352 6.26 22.69 -0.04
C ARG A 352 6.59 21.34 -0.68
N ARG A 353 7.52 21.37 -1.63
CA ARG A 353 7.95 20.25 -2.49
C ARG A 353 8.53 19.12 -1.62
N LYS A 354 7.92 17.93 -1.68
CA LYS A 354 8.45 16.73 -1.02
C LYS A 354 9.78 16.33 -1.67
N MET A 355 10.78 16.05 -0.84
CA MET A 355 12.09 15.56 -1.29
C MET A 355 11.92 14.17 -1.93
N ARG A 356 12.70 13.89 -2.97
CA ARG A 356 12.73 12.58 -3.63
C ARG A 356 13.93 11.77 -3.16
N ARG A 357 13.79 10.44 -3.08
CA ARG A 357 14.91 9.53 -2.75
C ARG A 357 16.14 9.74 -3.65
N THR A 358 15.93 10.02 -4.93
CA THR A 358 17.00 10.24 -5.92
C THR A 358 17.81 11.52 -5.69
N GLU A 359 17.29 12.45 -4.88
CA GLU A 359 17.95 13.69 -4.51
C GLU A 359 18.92 13.51 -3.34
N LEU A 360 18.96 12.33 -2.71
CA LEU A 360 19.80 12.07 -1.54
C LEU A 360 20.96 11.12 -1.85
N LYS A 361 22.05 11.33 -1.12
CA LYS A 361 23.17 10.39 -1.02
C LYS A 361 23.73 10.31 0.40
N VAL A 362 24.23 9.14 0.78
CA VAL A 362 25.00 8.93 2.02
C VAL A 362 26.44 9.34 1.75
N VAL A 363 26.94 10.31 2.52
CA VAL A 363 28.29 10.86 2.35
C VAL A 363 29.26 10.49 3.47
N GLU A 364 28.73 10.13 4.64
CA GLU A 364 29.55 9.68 5.76
C GLU A 364 28.73 8.81 6.71
N ILE A 365 29.37 7.81 7.29
CA ILE A 365 28.89 7.08 8.46
C ILE A 365 29.91 7.27 9.57
N SER A 366 29.47 7.59 10.79
CA SER A 366 30.38 7.82 11.91
C SER A 366 29.90 7.25 13.23
N PHE A 367 30.86 6.88 14.08
CA PHE A 367 30.61 6.46 15.45
C PHE A 367 31.42 7.33 16.40
N LEU A 368 30.78 7.75 17.49
CA LEU A 368 31.38 8.49 18.59
C LEU A 368 31.06 7.75 19.90
N GLY A 369 32.00 7.72 20.82
CA GLY A 369 31.91 7.04 22.11
C GLY A 369 32.53 5.65 22.05
N ASN A 370 31.87 4.67 22.66
CA ASN A 370 32.36 3.31 22.79
C ASN A 370 31.27 2.31 22.42
N GLY A 371 31.65 1.25 21.72
CA GLY A 371 30.70 0.21 21.37
C GLY A 371 31.25 -0.81 20.41
N SER A 372 30.33 -1.59 19.88
CA SER A 372 30.60 -2.57 18.84
C SER A 372 29.50 -2.53 17.79
N PHE A 373 29.83 -2.83 16.56
CA PHE A 373 28.86 -3.04 15.50
C PHE A 373 29.28 -4.20 14.60
N ASP A 374 28.33 -4.73 13.84
CA ASP A 374 28.52 -5.82 12.89
C ASP A 374 27.44 -5.75 11.79
N ASN A 375 27.73 -6.32 10.63
CA ASN A 375 26.80 -6.46 9.50
C ASN A 375 26.13 -5.14 9.11
N LEU A 376 26.96 -4.11 8.91
CA LEU A 376 26.52 -2.80 8.40
C LEU A 376 26.24 -2.90 6.90
N THR A 377 24.99 -2.69 6.49
CA THR A 377 24.57 -2.78 5.09
C THR A 377 23.71 -1.59 4.67
N LEU A 378 23.71 -1.33 3.36
CA LEU A 378 22.82 -0.40 2.69
C LEU A 378 22.04 -1.16 1.60
N ALA A 379 20.73 -0.98 1.57
CA ALA A 379 19.83 -1.71 0.69
C ALA A 379 18.77 -0.82 0.05
N THR A 380 18.21 -1.24 -1.07
CA THR A 380 17.04 -0.57 -1.67
C THR A 380 15.82 -0.66 -0.76
N SER A 381 15.64 -1.81 -0.11
CA SER A 381 14.57 -2.06 0.86
C SER A 381 14.91 -3.23 1.79
N GLU A 382 14.30 -3.23 2.97
CA GLU A 382 14.38 -4.32 3.96
C GLU A 382 12.95 -4.65 4.45
N HIS A 383 12.07 -4.98 3.50
CA HIS A 383 10.65 -5.17 3.79
C HIS A 383 10.37 -6.23 4.85
N ILE A 384 11.06 -7.38 4.78
CA ILE A 384 10.80 -8.46 5.73
C ILE A 384 11.23 -8.09 7.16
N SER A 385 12.27 -7.27 7.31
CA SER A 385 12.71 -6.75 8.60
C SER A 385 11.62 -5.88 9.23
N HIS A 386 11.09 -4.91 8.47
CA HIS A 386 9.98 -4.06 8.92
C HIS A 386 8.67 -4.82 9.20
N PHE A 387 8.40 -5.88 8.43
CA PHE A 387 7.27 -6.77 8.68
C PHE A 387 7.41 -7.47 10.05
N TYR A 388 8.58 -8.01 10.37
CA TYR A 388 8.81 -8.66 11.65
C TYR A 388 8.90 -7.70 12.82
N ASP A 389 9.42 -6.48 12.62
CA ASP A 389 9.37 -5.42 13.66
C ASP A 389 7.90 -5.17 14.08
N ALA A 390 6.99 -5.08 13.11
CA ALA A 390 5.56 -4.94 13.38
C ALA A 390 4.96 -6.18 14.08
N ALA A 391 5.32 -7.39 13.65
CA ALA A 391 4.78 -8.62 14.23
C ALA A 391 5.26 -8.85 15.67
N GLU A 392 6.54 -8.62 15.95
CA GLU A 392 7.12 -8.71 17.30
C GLU A 392 6.60 -7.58 18.21
N TRP A 393 6.31 -6.40 17.66
CA TRP A 393 5.60 -5.35 18.40
C TRP A 393 4.22 -5.81 18.85
N MET A 394 3.46 -6.48 17.97
CA MET A 394 2.13 -7.02 18.31
C MET A 394 2.19 -8.04 19.43
N ILE A 395 3.17 -8.95 19.42
CA ILE A 395 3.34 -9.93 20.52
C ILE A 395 3.63 -9.21 21.85
N ARG A 396 4.56 -8.25 21.86
CA ARG A 396 5.00 -7.58 23.09
C ARG A 396 3.96 -6.65 23.70
N HIS A 397 3.06 -6.10 22.89
CA HIS A 397 2.08 -5.09 23.30
C HIS A 397 0.63 -5.61 23.31
N GLN A 398 0.42 -6.92 23.19
CA GLN A 398 -0.90 -7.52 23.37
C GLN A 398 -1.24 -7.58 24.87
N ASP A 399 -2.44 -7.14 25.23
CA ASP A 399 -2.98 -7.33 26.57
C ASP A 399 -3.27 -8.83 26.79
N GLN A 400 -2.63 -9.43 27.80
CA GLN A 400 -2.74 -10.87 28.03
C GLN A 400 -4.14 -11.30 28.52
N SER A 401 -4.88 -10.41 29.16
CA SER A 401 -6.20 -10.69 29.73
C SER A 401 -7.29 -10.63 28.65
N THR A 402 -7.27 -9.59 27.81
CA THR A 402 -8.28 -9.36 26.78
C THR A 402 -7.89 -9.91 25.41
N GLY A 403 -6.61 -10.13 25.17
CA GLY A 403 -6.05 -10.44 23.84
C GLY A 403 -6.03 -9.24 22.88
N GLY A 404 -6.39 -8.06 23.35
CA GLY A 404 -6.48 -6.85 22.53
C GLY A 404 -5.20 -6.03 22.45
N TRP A 405 -5.19 -5.08 21.52
CA TRP A 405 -4.19 -4.01 21.48
C TRP A 405 -4.86 -2.68 21.89
N PRO A 406 -4.76 -2.27 23.16
CA PRO A 406 -5.49 -1.12 23.68
C PRO A 406 -5.00 0.18 23.04
N ILE A 407 -5.94 1.05 22.65
CA ILE A 407 -5.61 2.34 22.04
C ILE A 407 -5.37 3.37 23.15
N PRO A 408 -4.15 3.93 23.29
CA PRO A 408 -3.75 4.68 24.49
C PRO A 408 -4.25 6.13 24.54
N VAL A 409 -5.17 6.50 23.64
CA VAL A 409 -5.65 7.87 23.45
C VAL A 409 -7.18 7.92 23.47
N ARG A 410 -7.72 9.08 23.81
CA ARG A 410 -9.18 9.27 23.79
C ARG A 410 -9.69 9.44 22.37
N ARG A 411 -10.98 9.12 22.13
CA ARG A 411 -11.59 9.33 20.82
C ARG A 411 -13.05 9.78 20.94
N LYS A 412 -13.35 10.97 20.43
CA LYS A 412 -14.72 11.49 20.26
C LYS A 412 -15.14 11.46 18.80
N LEU A 413 -15.95 10.47 18.40
CA LEU A 413 -16.29 10.21 17.00
C LEU A 413 -17.11 11.33 16.34
N GLY A 414 -17.94 12.01 17.14
CA GLY A 414 -18.76 13.16 16.74
C GLY A 414 -19.79 13.50 17.83
N PRO A 415 -20.56 14.58 17.67
CA PRO A 415 -21.72 14.85 18.53
C PRO A 415 -22.69 13.65 18.53
N GLY A 416 -23.25 13.32 19.71
CA GLY A 416 -24.19 12.21 19.89
C GLY A 416 -23.55 10.88 20.30
N PHE A 417 -22.25 10.68 20.08
CA PHE A 417 -21.53 9.50 20.58
C PHE A 417 -20.84 9.78 21.91
N GLY A 418 -20.85 8.80 22.82
CA GLY A 418 -19.99 8.81 24.00
C GLY A 418 -18.50 8.87 23.63
N GLU A 419 -17.70 9.58 24.43
CA GLU A 419 -16.25 9.61 24.27
C GLU A 419 -15.65 8.24 24.64
N LEU A 420 -14.79 7.71 23.78
CA LEU A 420 -14.01 6.52 24.08
C LEU A 420 -12.82 6.92 24.96
N SER A 421 -12.81 6.39 26.18
CA SER A 421 -11.70 6.56 27.13
C SER A 421 -10.47 5.78 26.69
N ARG A 422 -9.28 6.21 27.11
CA ARG A 422 -8.01 5.51 26.84
C ARG A 422 -8.12 4.02 27.20
N GLY A 423 -7.58 3.16 26.36
CA GLY A 423 -7.64 1.71 26.52
C GLY A 423 -8.76 1.02 25.73
N TRP A 424 -9.56 1.78 24.97
CA TRP A 424 -10.56 1.20 24.07
C TRP A 424 -9.92 0.33 22.98
N TYR A 425 -10.67 -0.66 22.48
CA TYR A 425 -10.24 -1.57 21.42
C TYR A 425 -10.97 -1.30 20.11
N SER A 426 -10.41 -1.75 18.99
CA SER A 426 -11.00 -1.60 17.67
C SER A 426 -11.02 -2.94 16.94
N ALA A 427 -12.16 -3.34 16.40
CA ALA A 427 -12.25 -4.54 15.55
C ALA A 427 -11.32 -4.45 14.34
N MET A 428 -11.10 -3.24 13.81
CA MET A 428 -10.16 -3.01 12.72
C MET A 428 -8.72 -3.24 13.17
N SER A 429 -8.33 -2.79 14.37
CA SER A 429 -7.01 -3.08 14.95
C SER A 429 -6.82 -4.58 15.13
N GLN A 430 -7.81 -5.27 15.72
CA GLN A 430 -7.77 -6.72 15.91
C GLN A 430 -7.61 -7.44 14.57
N GLY A 431 -8.44 -7.11 13.57
CA GLY A 431 -8.39 -7.71 12.24
C GLY A 431 -7.02 -7.60 11.56
N HIS A 432 -6.47 -6.38 11.48
CA HIS A 432 -5.16 -6.18 10.86
C HIS A 432 -4.03 -6.89 11.63
N ALA A 433 -4.06 -6.83 12.96
CA ALA A 433 -3.06 -7.51 13.78
C ALA A 433 -3.13 -9.03 13.59
N ILE A 434 -4.33 -9.60 13.54
CA ILE A 434 -4.53 -11.02 13.25
C ILE A 434 -4.01 -11.38 11.85
N SER A 435 -4.34 -10.60 10.81
CA SER A 435 -3.80 -10.81 9.45
C SER A 435 -2.27 -10.76 9.38
N LEU A 436 -1.65 -9.84 10.15
CA LEU A 436 -0.20 -9.71 10.24
C LEU A 436 0.41 -10.93 10.93
N LEU A 437 -0.12 -11.33 12.08
CA LEU A 437 0.36 -12.46 12.88
C LEU A 437 0.16 -13.80 12.18
N ALA A 438 -0.96 -13.98 11.47
CA ALA A 438 -1.23 -15.14 10.62
C ALA A 438 -0.15 -15.31 9.54
N ARG A 439 0.20 -14.22 8.85
CA ARG A 439 1.31 -14.20 7.88
C ARG A 439 2.66 -14.44 8.55
N ALA A 440 2.90 -13.89 9.73
CA ALA A 440 4.15 -14.08 10.45
C ALA A 440 4.33 -15.55 10.89
N TYR A 441 3.26 -16.19 11.37
CA TYR A 441 3.22 -17.62 11.65
C TYR A 441 3.55 -18.46 10.41
N PHE A 442 2.90 -18.16 9.28
CA PHE A 442 3.15 -18.88 8.03
C PHE A 442 4.59 -18.68 7.52
N HIS A 443 5.04 -17.43 7.43
CA HIS A 443 6.34 -17.06 6.88
C HIS A 443 7.50 -17.56 7.77
N SER A 444 7.33 -17.58 9.09
CA SER A 444 8.31 -18.14 10.05
C SER A 444 8.37 -19.68 10.05
N ARG A 445 7.59 -20.35 9.20
CA ARG A 445 7.47 -21.82 9.16
C ARG A 445 6.92 -22.42 10.46
N GLY A 446 6.07 -21.67 11.15
CA GLY A 446 5.29 -22.18 12.27
C GLY A 446 5.71 -21.73 13.66
N ASP A 447 6.31 -20.53 13.82
CA ASP A 447 6.56 -19.99 15.16
C ASP A 447 5.24 -19.74 15.91
N LYS A 448 5.00 -20.60 16.92
CA LYS A 448 3.74 -20.65 17.68
C LYS A 448 3.45 -19.37 18.46
N ARG A 449 4.44 -18.51 18.70
CA ARG A 449 4.20 -17.21 19.39
C ARG A 449 3.24 -16.33 18.58
N TYR A 450 3.43 -16.27 17.26
CA TYR A 450 2.55 -15.50 16.37
C TYR A 450 1.13 -16.09 16.32
N LEU A 451 1.03 -17.42 16.18
CA LEU A 451 -0.27 -18.10 16.18
C LEU A 451 -1.02 -17.89 17.49
N LYS A 452 -0.35 -18.03 18.63
CA LYS A 452 -0.95 -17.80 19.95
C LYS A 452 -1.50 -16.37 20.06
N ALA A 453 -0.70 -15.37 19.69
CA ALA A 453 -1.14 -13.98 19.74
C ALA A 453 -2.34 -13.71 18.81
N ALA A 454 -2.36 -14.32 17.61
CA ALA A 454 -3.50 -14.20 16.70
C ALA A 454 -4.78 -14.81 17.28
N LEU A 455 -4.68 -16.00 17.90
CA LEU A 455 -5.81 -16.68 18.55
C LEU A 455 -6.33 -15.90 19.76
N ASP A 456 -5.42 -15.37 20.60
CA ASP A 456 -5.79 -14.52 21.73
C ASP A 456 -6.55 -13.26 21.26
N GLY A 457 -6.19 -12.73 20.07
CA GLY A 457 -6.85 -11.59 19.43
C GLY A 457 -8.34 -11.76 19.10
N LEU A 458 -8.85 -13.00 19.10
CA LEU A 458 -10.26 -13.32 18.83
C LEU A 458 -11.20 -13.00 20.01
N LYS A 459 -10.68 -12.96 21.24
CA LYS A 459 -11.51 -12.86 22.46
C LYS A 459 -12.48 -11.67 22.44
N LEU A 460 -12.01 -10.50 22.01
CA LEU A 460 -12.78 -9.25 22.01
C LEU A 460 -14.00 -9.28 21.08
N PHE A 461 -14.00 -10.11 20.04
CA PHE A 461 -15.12 -10.23 19.08
C PHE A 461 -16.38 -10.81 19.72
N ARG A 462 -16.28 -11.44 20.89
CA ARG A 462 -17.39 -12.02 21.65
C ARG A 462 -17.91 -11.10 22.75
N ILE A 463 -17.19 -10.04 23.06
CA ILE A 463 -17.48 -9.15 24.19
C ILE A 463 -18.25 -7.93 23.66
N PRO A 464 -19.42 -7.60 24.22
CA PRO A 464 -20.16 -6.41 23.82
C PRO A 464 -19.35 -5.12 24.00
N SER A 465 -19.53 -4.14 23.10
CA SER A 465 -18.83 -2.84 23.15
C SER A 465 -18.98 -2.14 24.50
N TYR A 466 -20.18 -2.16 25.09
CA TYR A 466 -20.44 -1.55 26.41
C TYR A 466 -19.81 -2.30 27.60
N GLN A 467 -19.26 -3.51 27.37
CA GLN A 467 -18.50 -4.30 28.34
C GLN A 467 -16.98 -4.26 28.04
N GLY A 468 -16.53 -3.34 27.20
CA GLY A 468 -15.12 -3.18 26.84
C GLY A 468 -14.64 -4.08 25.70
N GLY A 469 -15.57 -4.74 24.98
CA GLY A 469 -15.26 -5.50 23.76
C GLY A 469 -15.44 -4.69 22.47
N VAL A 470 -15.67 -5.41 21.37
CA VAL A 470 -15.93 -4.79 20.05
C VAL A 470 -17.22 -5.25 19.38
N LEU A 471 -18.05 -6.07 20.06
CA LEU A 471 -19.30 -6.58 19.51
C LEU A 471 -20.46 -5.59 19.72
N ALA A 472 -21.05 -5.15 18.63
CA ALA A 472 -22.37 -4.52 18.59
C ALA A 472 -23.40 -5.45 17.97
N THR A 473 -24.68 -5.14 18.15
CA THR A 473 -25.78 -5.89 17.54
C THR A 473 -26.77 -4.92 16.89
N PHE A 474 -26.86 -4.97 15.56
CA PHE A 474 -27.81 -4.17 14.81
C PHE A 474 -29.21 -4.78 14.93
N LEU A 475 -30.17 -3.98 15.41
CA LEU A 475 -31.58 -4.34 15.63
C LEU A 475 -31.77 -5.67 16.39
N GLY A 476 -30.90 -5.95 17.36
CA GLY A 476 -30.96 -7.17 18.18
C GLY A 476 -30.72 -8.48 17.41
N LYS A 477 -30.28 -8.43 16.15
CA LYS A 477 -30.18 -9.61 15.28
C LYS A 477 -28.82 -9.80 14.63
N TYR A 478 -28.22 -8.74 14.09
CA TYR A 478 -27.01 -8.84 13.27
C TYR A 478 -25.78 -8.42 14.06
N ALA A 479 -24.83 -9.33 14.25
CA ALA A 479 -23.59 -9.06 14.95
C ALA A 479 -22.69 -8.14 14.10
N TRP A 480 -22.07 -7.16 14.74
CA TRP A 480 -21.18 -6.23 14.09
C TRP A 480 -19.93 -6.00 14.92
N TYR A 481 -18.77 -6.02 14.29
CA TYR A 481 -17.49 -5.78 14.95
C TYR A 481 -17.08 -4.32 14.75
N GLU A 482 -17.18 -3.53 15.81
CA GLU A 482 -17.05 -2.07 15.77
C GLU A 482 -15.59 -1.62 15.55
N GLU A 483 -15.35 -0.77 14.54
CA GLU A 483 -14.10 -0.01 14.43
C GLU A 483 -13.92 0.90 15.64
N TYR A 484 -15.01 1.56 16.05
CA TYR A 484 -15.09 2.42 17.23
C TYR A 484 -16.23 1.89 18.10
N PRO A 485 -15.98 1.22 19.24
CA PRO A 485 -17.02 0.63 20.09
C PRO A 485 -17.78 1.70 20.89
N THR A 486 -18.44 2.63 20.19
CA THR A 486 -19.17 3.75 20.77
C THR A 486 -20.50 3.29 21.38
N THR A 487 -21.05 4.15 22.24
CA THR A 487 -22.45 4.07 22.68
C THR A 487 -23.16 5.37 22.28
N PRO A 488 -24.23 5.31 21.45
CA PRO A 488 -24.72 4.12 20.73
C PRO A 488 -23.70 3.60 19.68
N PRO A 489 -23.88 2.37 19.15
CA PRO A 489 -22.96 1.81 18.15
C PRO A 489 -22.88 2.66 16.87
N SER A 490 -21.71 2.65 16.23
CA SER A 490 -21.42 3.49 15.06
C SER A 490 -21.60 2.73 13.73
N PHE A 491 -21.34 1.43 13.70
CA PHE A 491 -21.42 0.58 12.52
C PHE A 491 -20.56 1.07 11.34
N VAL A 492 -19.29 1.42 11.59
CA VAL A 492 -18.36 1.81 10.51
C VAL A 492 -18.06 0.64 9.56
N LEU A 493 -18.29 0.81 8.26
CA LEU A 493 -18.21 -0.26 7.26
C LEU A 493 -16.78 -0.79 7.03
N ASN A 494 -15.84 0.11 6.72
CA ASN A 494 -14.49 -0.29 6.34
C ASN A 494 -13.79 -1.12 7.44
N GLY A 495 -13.86 -0.67 8.69
CA GLY A 495 -13.22 -1.35 9.82
C GLY A 495 -13.85 -2.70 10.12
N PHE A 496 -15.16 -2.83 9.95
CA PHE A 496 -15.85 -4.12 10.04
C PHE A 496 -15.33 -5.11 9.00
N ILE A 497 -15.27 -4.72 7.72
CA ILE A 497 -14.78 -5.62 6.67
C ILE A 497 -13.32 -6.02 6.90
N TYR A 498 -12.46 -5.08 7.32
CA TYR A 498 -11.07 -5.42 7.69
C TYR A 498 -10.99 -6.41 8.86
N SER A 499 -11.91 -6.34 9.80
CA SER A 499 -12.00 -7.32 10.88
C SER A 499 -12.34 -8.72 10.35
N LEU A 500 -13.23 -8.83 9.37
CA LEU A 500 -13.56 -10.10 8.70
C LEU A 500 -12.36 -10.69 7.96
N LEU A 501 -11.54 -9.86 7.31
CA LEU A 501 -10.32 -10.35 6.64
C LEU A 501 -9.32 -10.96 7.62
N GLY A 502 -9.17 -10.39 8.82
CA GLY A 502 -8.36 -10.99 9.89
C GLY A 502 -8.86 -12.37 10.31
N LEU A 503 -10.17 -12.49 10.51
CA LEU A 503 -10.81 -13.77 10.86
C LEU A 503 -10.62 -14.81 9.74
N TYR A 504 -10.82 -14.41 8.48
CA TYR A 504 -10.62 -15.28 7.32
C TYR A 504 -9.16 -15.72 7.17
N ASP A 505 -8.21 -14.81 7.39
CA ASP A 505 -6.79 -15.10 7.30
C ASP A 505 -6.36 -16.13 8.35
N LEU A 506 -6.78 -15.93 9.61
CA LEU A 506 -6.47 -16.86 10.69
C LEU A 506 -7.13 -18.22 10.48
N ASN A 507 -8.40 -18.26 10.07
CA ASN A 507 -9.10 -19.51 9.76
C ASN A 507 -8.33 -20.32 8.70
N SER A 508 -7.79 -19.63 7.69
CA SER A 508 -7.13 -20.27 6.54
C SER A 508 -5.65 -20.64 6.78
N THR A 509 -4.99 -20.01 7.75
CA THR A 509 -3.56 -20.20 8.05
C THR A 509 -3.30 -21.02 9.30
N ALA A 510 -4.21 -21.01 10.27
CA ALA A 510 -4.10 -21.81 11.49
C ALA A 510 -4.27 -23.31 11.18
N PRO A 511 -3.66 -24.19 11.98
CA PRO A 511 -3.99 -25.61 11.95
C PRO A 511 -5.48 -25.85 12.21
N ALA A 512 -6.06 -26.89 11.62
CA ALA A 512 -7.51 -27.15 11.64
C ALA A 512 -8.14 -27.23 13.06
N ASN A 513 -7.37 -27.63 14.07
CA ASN A 513 -7.84 -27.67 15.46
C ASN A 513 -7.90 -26.28 16.14
N HIS A 514 -7.37 -25.24 15.49
CA HIS A 514 -7.31 -23.87 16.01
C HIS A 514 -8.10 -22.87 15.14
N SER A 515 -8.67 -23.29 14.00
CA SER A 515 -9.34 -22.40 13.05
C SER A 515 -10.84 -22.19 13.31
N ASN A 516 -11.49 -23.08 14.06
CA ASN A 516 -12.95 -23.13 14.23
C ASN A 516 -13.57 -21.83 14.78
N GLU A 517 -12.94 -21.18 15.77
CA GLU A 517 -13.49 -19.95 16.35
C GLU A 517 -13.44 -18.78 15.34
N ALA A 518 -12.33 -18.65 14.62
CA ALA A 518 -12.18 -17.63 13.58
C ALA A 518 -13.17 -17.86 12.42
N ALA A 519 -13.39 -19.13 12.04
CA ALA A 519 -14.39 -19.50 11.05
C ALA A 519 -15.81 -19.07 11.47
N ALA A 520 -16.23 -19.41 12.68
CA ALA A 520 -17.56 -19.07 13.19
C ALA A 520 -17.80 -17.55 13.26
N LEU A 521 -16.80 -16.79 13.72
CA LEU A 521 -16.87 -15.32 13.75
C LEU A 521 -16.91 -14.72 12.34
N PHE A 522 -16.15 -15.28 11.39
CA PHE A 522 -16.17 -14.84 10.00
C PHE A 522 -17.55 -15.07 9.36
N GLU A 523 -18.12 -16.27 9.51
CA GLU A 523 -19.44 -16.62 8.99
C GLU A 523 -20.55 -15.72 9.57
N GLN A 524 -20.54 -15.49 10.88
CA GLN A 524 -21.49 -14.59 11.55
C GLN A 524 -21.37 -13.15 11.03
N GLY A 525 -20.14 -12.68 10.83
CA GLY A 525 -19.86 -11.34 10.30
C GLY A 525 -20.28 -11.19 8.84
N MET A 526 -19.98 -12.18 7.99
CA MET A 526 -20.38 -12.19 6.58
C MET A 526 -21.90 -12.24 6.41
N LEU A 527 -22.61 -12.99 7.25
CA LEU A 527 -24.08 -12.97 7.28
C LEU A 527 -24.61 -11.54 7.55
N SER A 528 -24.03 -10.87 8.53
CA SER A 528 -24.43 -9.51 8.93
C SER A 528 -24.07 -8.48 7.85
N LEU A 529 -22.87 -8.56 7.26
CA LEU A 529 -22.46 -7.72 6.13
C LEU A 529 -23.48 -7.80 5.02
N LYS A 530 -23.83 -9.00 4.55
CA LYS A 530 -24.78 -9.19 3.44
C LYS A 530 -26.18 -8.65 3.73
N LYS A 531 -26.61 -8.67 4.99
CA LYS A 531 -27.93 -8.12 5.38
C LYS A 531 -27.93 -6.61 5.58
N MET A 532 -26.78 -6.01 5.88
CA MET A 532 -26.66 -4.58 6.17
C MET A 532 -26.03 -3.77 5.01
N LEU A 533 -25.42 -4.43 4.02
CA LEU A 533 -24.58 -3.78 3.00
C LEU A 533 -25.28 -2.62 2.28
N LEU A 534 -26.55 -2.80 1.91
CA LEU A 534 -27.30 -1.81 1.15
C LEU A 534 -27.74 -0.60 2.00
N LEU A 535 -27.66 -0.66 3.34
CA LEU A 535 -27.86 0.51 4.20
C LEU A 535 -26.76 1.58 4.01
N PHE A 536 -25.61 1.17 3.48
CA PHE A 536 -24.51 2.07 3.17
C PHE A 536 -24.57 2.66 1.77
N ASP A 537 -25.48 2.17 0.91
CA ASP A 537 -25.62 2.62 -0.47
C ASP A 537 -26.51 3.88 -0.54
N THR A 538 -25.97 4.98 -1.05
CA THR A 538 -26.72 6.24 -1.19
C THR A 538 -27.29 6.45 -2.60
N GLY A 539 -27.05 5.50 -3.51
CA GLY A 539 -27.40 5.61 -4.93
C GLY A 539 -26.40 6.41 -5.77
N SER A 540 -25.41 7.07 -5.16
CA SER A 540 -24.36 7.84 -5.88
C SER A 540 -23.00 7.87 -5.15
N GLY A 541 -22.87 7.03 -4.13
CA GLY A 541 -21.72 6.98 -3.23
C GLY A 541 -22.03 6.05 -2.07
N THR A 542 -21.22 6.06 -1.02
CA THR A 542 -21.47 5.28 0.20
C THR A 542 -21.49 6.15 1.44
N SER A 543 -22.25 5.75 2.46
CA SER A 543 -22.05 6.26 3.82
C SER A 543 -20.85 5.55 4.46
N TYR A 544 -20.15 6.26 5.33
CA TYR A 544 -19.00 5.73 6.07
C TYR A 544 -19.44 4.84 7.25
N ASP A 545 -20.53 5.24 7.87
CA ASP A 545 -21.11 4.64 9.08
C ASP A 545 -22.63 4.81 9.10
N LEU A 546 -23.32 4.13 10.02
CA LEU A 546 -24.78 4.20 10.15
C LEU A 546 -25.24 5.21 11.21
N ARG A 547 -24.48 6.29 11.48
CA ARG A 547 -24.89 7.30 12.47
C ARG A 547 -26.24 7.96 12.17
N HIS A 548 -26.63 8.01 10.89
CA HIS A 548 -27.93 8.54 10.49
C HIS A 548 -29.09 7.65 10.96
N PHE A 549 -28.85 6.34 11.07
CA PHE A 549 -29.83 5.40 11.62
C PHE A 549 -29.79 5.40 13.16
N THR A 550 -28.60 5.42 13.76
CA THR A 550 -28.46 5.28 15.21
C THR A 550 -28.70 6.56 16.00
N LEU A 551 -28.37 7.72 15.43
CA LEU A 551 -28.55 9.04 16.06
C LEU A 551 -29.67 9.88 15.44
N GLY A 552 -30.26 9.46 14.32
CA GLY A 552 -31.32 10.23 13.64
C GLY A 552 -30.81 11.55 13.02
N ILE A 553 -29.57 11.58 12.54
CA ILE A 553 -28.93 12.77 11.95
C ILE A 553 -28.59 12.54 10.47
N ALA A 554 -27.99 13.53 9.80
CA ALA A 554 -27.56 13.40 8.41
C ALA A 554 -26.54 12.25 8.22
N PRO A 555 -26.56 11.54 7.08
CA PRO A 555 -25.55 10.53 6.74
C PRO A 555 -24.13 11.12 6.74
N ASN A 556 -23.20 10.40 7.37
CA ASN A 556 -21.79 10.69 7.22
C ASN A 556 -21.29 10.06 5.92
N LEU A 557 -21.26 10.85 4.84
CA LEU A 557 -20.83 10.38 3.53
C LEU A 557 -19.35 9.99 3.54
N ALA A 558 -19.03 8.83 2.95
CA ALA A 558 -17.66 8.40 2.77
C ALA A 558 -17.02 9.26 1.67
N ARG A 559 -15.97 10.02 2.02
CA ARG A 559 -15.11 10.66 1.02
C ARG A 559 -14.60 9.65 -0.01
N TRP A 560 -14.23 10.09 -1.22
CA TRP A 560 -13.93 9.19 -2.33
C TRP A 560 -12.84 8.14 -2.04
N ASP A 561 -11.81 8.44 -1.24
CA ASP A 561 -10.82 7.42 -0.81
C ASP A 561 -11.44 6.29 0.02
N TYR A 562 -12.39 6.59 0.91
CA TYR A 562 -13.10 5.57 1.68
C TYR A 562 -14.11 4.83 0.81
N HIS A 563 -14.78 5.52 -0.10
CA HIS A 563 -15.63 4.88 -1.09
C HIS A 563 -14.82 3.86 -1.94
N ALA A 564 -13.65 4.25 -2.45
CA ALA A 564 -12.73 3.36 -3.15
C ALA A 564 -12.25 2.22 -2.26
N THR A 565 -12.01 2.47 -0.96
CA THR A 565 -11.68 1.42 0.01
C THR A 565 -12.82 0.41 0.13
N HIS A 566 -14.07 0.86 0.26
CA HIS A 566 -15.25 -0.01 0.31
C HIS A 566 -15.37 -0.85 -0.98
N VAL A 567 -15.18 -0.23 -2.15
CA VAL A 567 -15.17 -0.94 -3.44
C VAL A 567 -14.08 -2.02 -3.46
N ASN A 568 -12.85 -1.69 -3.11
CA ASN A 568 -11.74 -2.65 -3.10
C ASN A 568 -11.97 -3.80 -2.11
N GLN A 569 -12.56 -3.50 -0.95
CA GLN A 569 -12.95 -4.50 0.05
C GLN A 569 -14.00 -5.47 -0.49
N LEU A 570 -15.05 -4.97 -1.13
CA LEU A 570 -16.09 -5.83 -1.71
C LEU A 570 -15.58 -6.62 -2.91
N LEU A 571 -14.76 -6.01 -3.78
CA LEU A 571 -14.14 -6.73 -4.91
C LEU A 571 -13.29 -7.90 -4.41
N LEU A 572 -12.55 -7.72 -3.31
CA LEU A 572 -11.80 -8.80 -2.69
C LEU A 572 -12.71 -9.85 -2.05
N LEU A 573 -13.72 -9.45 -1.27
CA LEU A 573 -14.67 -10.38 -0.67
C LEU A 573 -15.44 -11.20 -1.71
N ALA A 574 -15.74 -10.64 -2.89
CA ALA A 574 -16.35 -11.35 -4.00
C ALA A 574 -15.48 -12.49 -4.56
N THR A 575 -14.18 -12.50 -4.25
CA THR A 575 -13.29 -13.63 -4.58
C THR A 575 -13.30 -14.74 -3.53
N ILE A 576 -13.91 -14.48 -2.36
CA ILE A 576 -13.98 -15.38 -1.20
C ILE A 576 -15.39 -15.97 -1.05
N ASP A 577 -16.42 -15.13 -1.15
CA ASP A 577 -17.84 -15.50 -1.04
C ASP A 577 -18.54 -15.25 -2.39
N PRO A 578 -19.13 -16.28 -3.03
CA PRO A 578 -19.76 -16.15 -4.35
C PRO A 578 -21.14 -15.48 -4.33
N ASP A 579 -21.65 -15.03 -3.17
CA ASP A 579 -22.95 -14.37 -3.07
C ASP A 579 -23.03 -13.13 -3.99
N PRO A 580 -23.97 -13.10 -4.96
CA PRO A 580 -24.05 -12.04 -5.95
C PRO A 580 -24.20 -10.64 -5.37
N ILE A 581 -24.76 -10.50 -4.15
CA ILE A 581 -24.95 -9.19 -3.52
C ILE A 581 -23.63 -8.42 -3.37
N ILE A 582 -22.52 -9.13 -3.13
CA ILE A 582 -21.21 -8.52 -2.92
C ILE A 582 -20.66 -8.00 -4.24
N ALA A 583 -20.57 -8.85 -5.26
CA ALA A 583 -20.01 -8.50 -6.57
C ALA A 583 -20.86 -7.43 -7.28
N GLN A 584 -22.19 -7.56 -7.26
CA GLN A 584 -23.10 -6.58 -7.88
C GLN A 584 -23.02 -5.21 -7.19
N THR A 585 -22.91 -5.19 -5.87
CA THR A 585 -22.76 -3.93 -5.11
C THR A 585 -21.40 -3.30 -5.36
N ALA A 586 -20.33 -4.09 -5.39
CA ALA A 586 -18.99 -3.60 -5.72
C ALA A 586 -18.94 -2.92 -7.09
N GLU A 587 -19.53 -3.54 -8.12
CA GLU A 587 -19.55 -2.96 -9.47
C GLU A 587 -20.45 -1.72 -9.54
N ARG A 588 -21.59 -1.71 -8.85
CA ARG A 588 -22.44 -0.52 -8.76
C ARG A 588 -21.71 0.65 -8.08
N TRP A 589 -21.02 0.41 -6.98
CA TRP A 589 -20.24 1.43 -6.28
C TRP A 589 -19.05 1.93 -7.12
N LYS A 590 -18.33 1.03 -7.78
CA LYS A 590 -17.29 1.42 -8.74
C LYS A 590 -17.83 2.34 -9.84
N ASN A 591 -19.06 2.12 -10.29
CA ASN A 591 -19.71 2.98 -11.28
C ASN A 591 -20.06 4.39 -10.73
N TYR A 592 -20.30 4.54 -9.42
CA TYR A 592 -20.50 5.85 -8.78
C TYR A 592 -19.26 6.73 -8.87
N MET A 593 -18.06 6.14 -8.83
CA MET A 593 -16.80 6.86 -9.04
C MET A 593 -16.68 7.48 -10.44
N LEU A 594 -17.53 7.07 -11.39
CA LEU A 594 -17.63 7.61 -12.75
C LEU A 594 -18.87 8.50 -12.96
N GLY A 595 -19.55 8.91 -11.89
CA GLY A 595 -20.73 9.77 -11.94
C GLY A 595 -22.03 9.09 -12.34
N LYS A 596 -22.04 7.75 -12.45
CA LYS A 596 -23.28 6.99 -12.62
C LYS A 596 -24.06 7.00 -11.30
N ARG A 597 -25.37 6.85 -11.40
CA ARG A 597 -26.28 6.88 -10.25
C ARG A 597 -27.24 5.71 -10.33
N ALA A 598 -27.78 5.29 -9.19
CA ALA A 598 -28.96 4.43 -9.17
C ALA A 598 -30.12 5.14 -9.89
N GLN A 599 -30.97 4.35 -10.55
CA GLN A 599 -32.17 4.89 -11.21
C GLN A 599 -33.08 5.53 -10.16
N HIS A 600 -33.62 6.70 -10.49
CA HIS A 600 -34.80 7.23 -9.80
C HIS A 600 -36.07 6.66 -10.44
N ASN A 601 -37.21 6.81 -9.77
CA ASN A 601 -38.51 6.36 -10.24
C ASN A 601 -39.09 7.21 -11.38
#